data_AF-A0A924N9Y6-F1
#
_entry.id   AF-A0A924N9Y6-F1
#
_cell.length_a   1.000
_cell.length_b   1.000
_cell.length_c   1.000
_cell.angle_alpha   90.00
_cell.angle_beta   90.00
_cell.angle_gamma   90.00
#
_symmetry.space_group_name_H-M   'P 1'
#
loop_
_entity.id
_entity.type
_entity.pdbx_description
1 polymer ?
#
loop_
_entity_poly.entity_id
_entity_poly.type
_entity_poly.pdbx_seq_one_letter_code
_entity_poly.pdbx_strand_id
1 'polypeptide(L)'
;MAPPLELTTSLTGLDQRELHAFAFVAERLWLDFVNSDTTTRGHDALMDFESFVRWLESARLLDAERAATMRRRAHQQPAGALAVLADARRVRSVLRTLAERGAALQDVRAEALTEINRVLGRSAGTRRLELQRDGTFARSFVPVGDAFAGLLIPMVESASDALILVELARVRRCADPRCGRVFQDETRNGRRRWCDMATCGNRAKAARHRMKLHR
;
A
#
# COMPACT_ATOMS: atom_id res chain seq x y z
N MET A 1 17.05 -37.74 40.06
CA MET A 1 17.15 -36.27 39.97
C MET A 1 17.63 -35.95 38.55
N ALA A 2 16.70 -35.82 37.62
CA ALA A 2 16.97 -35.54 36.21
C ALA A 2 16.69 -34.04 35.96
N PRO A 3 17.47 -33.35 35.11
CA PRO A 3 17.27 -31.93 34.84
C PRO A 3 16.01 -31.70 33.98
N PRO A 4 15.41 -30.50 34.04
CA PRO A 4 14.24 -30.17 33.23
C PRO A 4 14.63 -29.95 31.77
N LEU A 5 13.87 -30.55 30.85
CA LEU A 5 13.93 -30.29 29.42
C LEU A 5 13.28 -28.92 29.14
N GLU A 6 14.11 -27.93 28.78
CA GLU A 6 13.66 -26.67 28.21
C GLU A 6 13.11 -26.91 26.79
N LEU A 7 11.79 -26.73 26.63
CA LEU A 7 11.15 -26.65 25.31
C LEU A 7 11.44 -25.27 24.71
N THR A 8 12.61 -25.13 24.11
CA THR A 8 12.90 -24.05 23.16
C THR A 8 12.21 -24.39 21.84
N THR A 9 10.98 -23.92 21.65
CA THR A 9 10.34 -23.98 20.33
C THR A 9 10.99 -22.92 19.45
N SER A 10 11.98 -23.37 18.68
CA SER A 10 12.70 -22.60 17.68
C SER A 10 11.72 -22.04 16.64
N LEU A 11 11.45 -20.73 16.71
CA LEU A 11 10.78 -19.96 15.67
C LEU A 11 11.77 -19.65 14.52
N THR A 12 12.32 -20.68 13.88
CA THR A 12 13.16 -20.51 12.70
C THR A 12 12.54 -21.24 11.51
N GLY A 13 11.85 -20.49 10.66
CA GLY A 13 11.24 -21.05 9.46
C GLY A 13 10.31 -20.16 8.65
N LEU A 14 10.13 -18.87 8.97
CA LEU A 14 9.57 -17.93 8.00
C LEU A 14 10.72 -17.39 7.16
N ASP A 15 10.68 -17.66 5.86
CA ASP A 15 11.64 -17.15 4.88
C ASP A 15 11.73 -15.62 5.02
N GLN A 16 12.91 -15.09 5.36
CA GLN A 16 13.14 -13.64 5.45
C GLN A 16 12.81 -12.91 4.13
N ARG A 17 12.70 -13.62 3.00
CA ARG A 17 12.22 -13.07 1.73
C ARG A 17 10.73 -12.71 1.76
N GLU A 18 9.91 -13.38 2.57
CA GLU A 18 8.47 -13.09 2.70
C GLU A 18 8.17 -11.84 3.53
N LEU A 19 9.06 -11.46 4.44
CA LEU A 19 8.94 -10.27 5.30
C LEU A 19 9.20 -8.94 4.55
N HIS A 20 9.69 -9.01 3.30
CA HIS A 20 10.02 -7.83 2.46
C HIS A 20 9.21 -7.76 1.15
N ALA A 21 8.08 -8.49 1.03
CA ALA A 21 7.30 -8.51 -0.21
C ALA A 21 6.74 -7.12 -0.59
N PHE A 22 6.38 -6.32 0.41
CA PHE A 22 5.82 -4.98 0.23
C PHE A 22 6.78 -3.91 0.74
N ALA A 23 6.84 -2.78 0.02
CA ALA A 23 7.67 -1.65 0.43
C ALA A 23 6.79 -0.43 0.66
N PHE A 24 6.74 0.00 1.91
CA PHE A 24 6.04 1.20 2.36
C PHE A 24 7.04 2.34 2.48
N VAL A 25 7.28 3.02 1.35
CA VAL A 25 8.33 4.06 1.22
C VAL A 25 7.82 5.34 0.57
N ALA A 26 6.51 5.43 0.35
CA ALA A 26 5.90 6.50 -0.41
C ALA A 26 5.40 7.68 0.44
N GLU A 27 5.53 7.59 1.77
CA GLU A 27 5.07 8.55 2.80
C GLU A 27 3.55 8.75 2.88
N ARG A 28 2.77 8.18 1.95
CA ARG A 28 1.31 8.22 1.94
C ARG A 28 0.80 6.82 1.60
N LEU A 29 -0.19 6.36 2.38
CA LEU A 29 -0.78 5.03 2.23
C LEU A 29 -1.30 4.77 0.81
N TRP A 30 -1.99 5.76 0.21
CA TRP A 30 -2.50 5.60 -1.15
C TRP A 30 -1.40 5.42 -2.20
N LEU A 31 -0.22 6.04 -2.00
CA LEU A 31 0.92 5.87 -2.89
C LEU A 31 1.62 4.51 -2.68
N ASP A 32 1.69 4.02 -1.44
CA ASP A 32 2.18 2.67 -1.17
C ASP A 32 1.26 1.59 -1.74
N PHE A 33 -0.06 1.82 -1.69
CA PHE A 33 -1.05 0.98 -2.36
C PHE A 33 -0.83 0.98 -3.87
N VAL A 34 -0.68 2.16 -4.48
CA VAL A 34 -0.35 2.32 -5.89
C VAL A 34 0.97 1.60 -6.25
N ASN A 35 1.97 1.61 -5.37
CA ASN A 35 3.26 0.93 -5.55
C ASN A 35 3.23 -0.59 -5.33
N SER A 36 2.11 -1.16 -4.88
CA SER A 36 1.90 -2.62 -4.90
C SER A 36 1.73 -3.16 -6.33
N ASP A 37 1.47 -2.29 -7.31
CA ASP A 37 1.61 -2.66 -8.71
C ASP A 37 3.09 -2.84 -9.06
N THR A 38 3.50 -4.10 -9.10
CA THR A 38 4.85 -4.52 -9.48
C THR A 38 4.90 -5.17 -10.85
N THR A 39 3.85 -5.03 -11.68
CA THR A 39 3.76 -5.71 -13.00
C THR A 39 4.94 -5.38 -13.92
N THR A 40 5.49 -4.17 -13.83
CA THR A 40 6.74 -3.78 -14.53
C THR A 40 7.97 -4.62 -14.14
N ARG A 41 7.88 -5.38 -13.05
CA ARG A 41 8.91 -6.31 -12.52
C ARG A 41 8.51 -7.78 -12.70
N GLY A 42 7.44 -8.07 -13.45
CA GLY A 42 7.05 -9.41 -13.86
C GLY A 42 5.87 -10.05 -13.10
N HIS A 43 5.37 -9.46 -12.02
CA HIS A 43 4.17 -9.94 -11.33
C HIS A 43 3.46 -8.80 -10.57
N ASP A 44 2.15 -8.90 -10.38
CA ASP A 44 1.39 -8.01 -9.49
C ASP A 44 1.54 -8.48 -8.04
N ALA A 45 1.84 -7.58 -7.09
CA ALA A 45 1.99 -7.95 -5.68
C ALA A 45 0.64 -8.29 -5.02
N LEU A 46 -0.48 -7.85 -5.59
CA LEU A 46 -1.84 -8.21 -5.17
C LEU A 46 -2.39 -9.25 -6.13
N MET A 47 -1.71 -10.40 -6.28
CA MET A 47 -2.02 -11.43 -7.28
C MET A 47 -3.32 -12.21 -6.99
N ASP A 48 -3.71 -12.29 -5.72
CA ASP A 48 -4.89 -12.99 -5.22
C ASP A 48 -5.41 -12.30 -3.95
N PHE A 49 -6.49 -12.84 -3.36
CA PHE A 49 -7.08 -12.23 -2.17
C PHE A 49 -6.17 -12.37 -0.93
N GLU A 50 -5.41 -13.47 -0.83
CA GLU A 50 -4.48 -13.68 0.30
C GLU A 50 -3.36 -12.65 0.29
N SER A 51 -2.74 -12.39 -0.85
CA SER A 51 -1.73 -11.33 -0.99
C SER A 51 -2.29 -9.94 -0.72
N PHE A 52 -3.57 -9.70 -1.02
CA PHE A 52 -4.26 -8.47 -0.61
C PHE A 52 -4.43 -8.36 0.91
N VAL A 53 -4.86 -9.43 1.59
CA VAL A 53 -4.95 -9.44 3.06
C VAL A 53 -3.57 -9.25 3.69
N ARG A 54 -2.53 -9.94 3.19
CA ARG A 54 -1.14 -9.75 3.65
C ARG A 54 -0.67 -8.32 3.47
N TRP A 55 -1.03 -7.66 2.37
CA TRP A 55 -0.70 -6.26 2.13
C TRP A 55 -1.37 -5.35 3.17
N LEU A 56 -2.67 -5.55 3.44
CA LEU A 56 -3.41 -4.80 4.45
C LEU A 56 -2.86 -5.00 5.87
N GLU A 57 -2.46 -6.22 6.24
CA GLU A 57 -1.78 -6.50 7.50
C GLU A 57 -0.43 -5.79 7.59
N SER A 58 0.37 -5.86 6.52
CA SER A 58 1.69 -5.21 6.47
C SER A 58 1.59 -3.68 6.52
N ALA A 59 0.51 -3.13 5.94
CA ALA A 59 0.14 -1.71 6.02
C ALA A 59 -0.45 -1.32 7.39
N ARG A 60 -0.62 -2.26 8.32
CA ARG A 60 -1.27 -2.10 9.64
C ARG A 60 -2.72 -1.63 9.57
N LEU A 61 -3.42 -1.96 8.49
CA LEU A 61 -4.85 -1.68 8.31
C LEU A 61 -5.73 -2.80 8.88
N LEU A 62 -5.18 -4.02 8.96
CA LEU A 62 -5.78 -5.15 9.65
C LEU A 62 -4.79 -5.67 10.69
N ASP A 63 -5.29 -5.99 11.89
CA ASP A 63 -4.56 -6.86 12.80
C ASP A 63 -4.77 -8.33 12.43
N ALA A 64 -4.03 -9.22 13.09
CA ALA A 64 -4.06 -10.65 12.83
C ALA A 64 -5.46 -11.26 12.98
N GLU A 65 -6.27 -10.77 13.92
CA GLU A 65 -7.62 -11.29 14.17
C GLU A 65 -8.59 -10.92 13.03
N ARG A 66 -8.57 -9.64 12.63
CA ARG A 66 -9.37 -9.15 11.50
C ARG A 66 -8.93 -9.79 10.19
N ALA A 67 -7.63 -9.98 9.97
CA ALA A 67 -7.11 -10.65 8.80
C ALA A 67 -7.52 -12.13 8.74
N ALA A 68 -7.40 -12.87 9.85
CA ALA A 68 -7.89 -14.25 9.94
C ALA A 68 -9.40 -14.33 9.67
N THR A 69 -10.17 -13.33 10.12
CA THR A 69 -11.59 -13.22 9.81
C THR A 69 -11.85 -13.02 8.31
N MET A 70 -11.11 -12.13 7.65
CA MET A 70 -11.21 -11.92 6.20
C MET A 70 -10.86 -13.18 5.40
N ARG A 71 -9.82 -13.91 5.80
CA ARG A 71 -9.46 -15.21 5.19
C ARG A 71 -10.59 -16.23 5.31
N ARG A 72 -11.16 -16.40 6.50
CA ARG A 72 -12.32 -17.31 6.71
C ARG A 72 -13.52 -16.89 5.85
N ARG A 73 -13.81 -15.59 5.77
CA ARG A 73 -14.89 -15.05 4.93
C ARG A 73 -14.64 -15.30 3.45
N ALA A 74 -13.40 -15.17 2.97
CA ALA A 74 -13.04 -15.45 1.59
C ALA A 74 -13.27 -16.92 1.21
N HIS A 75 -12.99 -17.86 2.10
CA HIS A 75 -13.34 -19.26 1.88
C HIS A 75 -14.86 -19.50 1.81
N GLN A 76 -15.65 -18.78 2.62
CA GLN A 76 -17.11 -18.89 2.62
C GLN A 76 -17.76 -18.17 1.43
N GLN A 77 -17.12 -17.10 0.92
CA GLN A 77 -17.67 -16.20 -0.11
C GLN A 77 -16.60 -15.89 -1.18
N PRO A 78 -16.17 -16.89 -1.96
CA PRO A 78 -15.06 -16.72 -2.91
C PRO A 78 -15.36 -15.69 -4.01
N ALA A 79 -16.62 -15.61 -4.48
CA ALA A 79 -17.03 -14.61 -5.47
C ALA A 79 -16.91 -13.17 -4.93
N GLY A 80 -17.24 -12.95 -3.66
CA GLY A 80 -17.09 -11.64 -3.00
C GLY A 80 -15.61 -11.25 -2.85
N ALA A 81 -14.77 -12.19 -2.43
CA ALA A 81 -13.32 -12.00 -2.31
C ALA A 81 -12.66 -11.66 -3.68
N LEU A 82 -13.07 -12.35 -4.74
CA LEU A 82 -12.61 -12.06 -6.10
C LEU A 82 -13.09 -10.68 -6.57
N ALA A 83 -14.35 -10.34 -6.31
CA ALA A 83 -14.92 -9.04 -6.68
C ALA A 83 -14.20 -7.87 -6.01
N VAL A 84 -13.94 -7.95 -4.70
CA VAL A 84 -13.24 -6.87 -3.98
C VAL A 84 -11.77 -6.77 -4.40
N LEU A 85 -11.10 -7.88 -4.74
CA LEU A 85 -9.74 -7.84 -5.28
C LEU A 85 -9.70 -7.18 -6.66
N ALA A 86 -10.66 -7.51 -7.54
CA ALA A 86 -10.79 -6.86 -8.83
C ALA A 86 -11.05 -5.36 -8.66
N ASP A 87 -11.88 -4.99 -7.68
CA ASP A 87 -12.14 -3.59 -7.35
C ASP A 87 -10.89 -2.87 -6.82
N ALA A 88 -10.11 -3.54 -5.96
CA ALA A 88 -8.84 -3.03 -5.47
C ALA A 88 -7.88 -2.69 -6.61
N ARG A 89 -7.70 -3.60 -7.56
CA ARG A 89 -6.83 -3.39 -8.73
C ARG A 89 -7.32 -2.26 -9.63
N ARG A 90 -8.64 -2.13 -9.82
CA ARG A 90 -9.25 -1.02 -10.58
C ARG A 90 -8.95 0.32 -9.93
N VAL A 91 -9.28 0.46 -8.64
CA VAL A 91 -9.02 1.68 -7.87
C VAL A 91 -7.54 2.02 -7.88
N ARG A 92 -6.67 1.01 -7.70
CA ARG A 92 -5.21 1.18 -7.76
C ARG A 92 -4.75 1.74 -9.10
N SER A 93 -5.32 1.28 -10.21
CA SER A 93 -4.99 1.76 -11.56
C SER A 93 -5.39 3.23 -11.77
N VAL A 94 -6.58 3.63 -11.29
CA VAL A 94 -7.01 5.04 -11.34
C VAL A 94 -6.11 5.91 -10.46
N LEU A 95 -5.82 5.48 -9.23
CA LEU A 95 -4.93 6.19 -8.32
C LEU A 95 -3.48 6.25 -8.83
N ARG A 96 -3.02 5.24 -9.58
CA ARG A 96 -1.72 5.27 -10.27
C ARG A 96 -1.67 6.40 -11.28
N THR A 97 -2.72 6.55 -12.10
CA THR A 97 -2.82 7.67 -13.06
C THR A 97 -2.91 9.01 -12.33
N LEU A 98 -3.64 9.08 -11.22
CA LEU A 98 -3.68 10.27 -10.36
C LEU A 98 -2.30 10.66 -9.84
N ALA A 99 -1.53 9.70 -9.32
CA ALA A 99 -0.18 9.95 -8.80
C ALA A 99 0.78 10.47 -9.88
N GLU A 100 0.67 9.98 -11.10
CA GLU A 100 1.60 10.31 -12.18
C GLU A 100 1.23 11.59 -12.94
N ARG A 101 -0.07 11.91 -13.04
CA ARG A 101 -0.58 12.96 -13.94
C ARG A 101 -1.54 13.95 -13.28
N GLY A 102 -2.05 13.65 -12.09
CA GLY A 102 -3.10 14.42 -11.43
C GLY A 102 -2.70 15.86 -11.06
N ALA A 103 -1.40 16.13 -10.87
CA ALA A 103 -0.92 17.48 -10.62
C ALA A 103 -1.10 18.41 -11.84
N ALA A 104 -1.08 17.87 -13.05
CA ALA A 104 -1.13 18.65 -14.29
C ALA A 104 -2.51 18.60 -14.98
N LEU A 105 -3.24 17.49 -14.87
CA LEU A 105 -4.44 17.25 -15.67
C LEU A 105 -5.71 17.31 -14.82
N GLN A 106 -6.67 18.16 -15.22
CA GLN A 106 -7.99 18.26 -14.56
C GLN A 106 -8.79 16.97 -14.71
N ASP A 107 -8.85 16.40 -15.91
CA ASP A 107 -9.68 15.23 -16.20
C ASP A 107 -9.25 14.01 -15.39
N VAL A 108 -7.94 13.84 -15.16
CA VAL A 108 -7.40 12.79 -14.29
C VAL A 108 -7.89 12.95 -12.85
N ARG A 109 -7.98 14.20 -12.35
CA ARG A 109 -8.52 14.46 -11.00
C ARG A 109 -10.03 14.18 -10.95
N ALA A 110 -10.77 14.51 -12.00
CA ALA A 110 -12.20 14.24 -12.09
C ALA A 110 -12.52 12.74 -12.14
N GLU A 111 -11.74 11.97 -12.89
CA GLU A 111 -11.84 10.50 -12.94
C GLU A 111 -11.56 9.88 -11.57
N ALA A 112 -10.47 10.31 -10.92
CA ALA A 112 -10.12 9.83 -9.59
C ALA A 112 -11.18 10.21 -8.54
N LEU A 113 -11.75 11.42 -8.60
CA LEU A 113 -12.85 11.84 -7.74
C LEU A 113 -14.07 10.92 -7.91
N THR A 114 -14.41 10.57 -9.15
CA THR A 114 -15.52 9.66 -9.46
C THR A 114 -15.29 8.29 -8.84
N GLU A 115 -14.09 7.74 -9.00
CA GLU A 115 -13.75 6.42 -8.47
C GLU A 115 -13.67 6.39 -6.93
N ILE A 116 -13.10 7.44 -6.32
CA ILE A 116 -13.09 7.62 -4.86
C ILE A 116 -14.54 7.66 -4.33
N ASN A 117 -15.39 8.49 -4.94
CA ASN A 117 -16.78 8.61 -4.51
C ASN A 117 -17.58 7.33 -4.74
N ARG A 118 -17.26 6.53 -5.76
CA ARG A 118 -17.85 5.21 -5.96
C ARG A 118 -17.55 4.28 -4.79
N VAL A 119 -16.30 4.23 -4.33
CA VAL A 119 -15.89 3.39 -3.17
C VAL A 119 -16.54 3.90 -1.89
N LEU A 120 -16.47 5.20 -1.62
CA LEU A 120 -17.03 5.81 -0.42
C LEU A 120 -18.56 5.70 -0.38
N GLY A 121 -19.25 5.89 -1.51
CA GLY A 121 -20.71 5.87 -1.60
C GLY A 121 -21.33 4.47 -1.54
N ARG A 122 -20.59 3.43 -1.94
CA ARG A 122 -21.04 2.02 -1.81
C ARG A 122 -20.83 1.44 -0.42
N SER A 123 -20.06 2.13 0.43
CA SER A 123 -19.68 1.63 1.74
C SER A 123 -20.69 2.07 2.80
N ALA A 124 -21.57 1.15 3.22
CA ALA A 124 -22.47 1.36 4.35
C ALA A 124 -21.81 0.87 5.65
N GLY A 125 -21.76 1.72 6.67
CA GLY A 125 -21.12 1.36 7.94
C GLY A 125 -20.78 2.57 8.79
N THR A 126 -20.07 2.31 9.89
CA THR A 126 -19.71 3.32 10.88
C THR A 126 -18.21 3.60 10.82
N ARG A 127 -17.86 4.88 10.68
CA ARG A 127 -16.49 5.38 10.81
C ARG A 127 -16.14 5.53 12.29
N ARG A 128 -14.97 5.07 12.70
CA ARG A 128 -14.48 5.17 14.08
C ARG A 128 -13.06 5.69 14.11
N LEU A 129 -12.70 6.31 15.23
CA LEU A 129 -11.34 6.63 15.60
C LEU A 129 -10.96 5.72 16.76
N GLU A 130 -9.89 4.94 16.60
CA GLU A 130 -9.44 3.96 17.57
C GLU A 130 -8.08 4.34 18.12
N LEU A 131 -7.91 4.25 19.45
CA LEU A 131 -6.63 4.37 20.13
C LEU A 131 -5.89 3.04 20.03
N GLN A 132 -4.68 3.07 19.46
CA GLN A 132 -3.81 1.92 19.36
C GLN A 132 -2.98 1.74 20.63
N ARG A 133 -2.44 0.54 20.83
CA ARG A 133 -1.65 0.18 22.03
C ARG A 133 -0.38 1.02 22.19
N ASP A 134 0.15 1.55 21.11
CA ASP A 134 1.32 2.43 21.08
C ASP A 134 0.97 3.91 21.32
N GLY A 135 -0.28 4.23 21.64
CA GLY A 135 -0.76 5.58 21.87
C GLY A 135 -1.11 6.37 20.60
N THR A 136 -0.94 5.77 19.42
CA THR A 136 -1.33 6.40 18.15
C THR A 136 -2.83 6.21 17.88
N PHE A 137 -3.37 6.95 16.90
CA PHE A 137 -4.77 6.82 16.50
C PHE A 137 -4.87 6.26 15.08
N ALA A 138 -5.84 5.38 14.86
CA ALA A 138 -6.18 4.84 13.55
C ALA A 138 -7.64 5.11 13.22
N ARG A 139 -7.92 5.41 11.95
CA ARG A 139 -9.29 5.36 11.42
C ARG A 139 -9.66 3.91 11.19
N SER A 140 -10.85 3.51 11.60
CA SER A 140 -11.41 2.20 11.26
C SER A 140 -12.81 2.37 10.66
N PHE A 141 -13.24 1.36 9.93
CA PHE A 141 -14.57 1.29 9.36
C PHE A 141 -15.19 -0.04 9.75
N VAL A 142 -16.39 0.01 10.33
CA VAL A 142 -17.18 -1.17 10.66
C VAL A 142 -18.27 -1.31 9.60
N PRO A 143 -18.13 -2.23 8.63
CA PRO A 143 -19.10 -2.38 7.56
C PRO A 143 -20.42 -2.96 8.06
N VAL A 144 -21.51 -2.59 7.37
CA VAL A 144 -22.82 -3.20 7.51
C VAL A 144 -23.13 -3.94 6.21
N GLY A 145 -23.51 -5.22 6.32
CA GLY A 145 -23.82 -6.07 5.17
C GLY A 145 -22.58 -6.77 4.62
N ASP A 146 -22.05 -6.28 3.50
CA ASP A 146 -20.90 -6.89 2.82
C ASP A 146 -19.65 -6.84 3.72
N ALA A 147 -19.12 -8.02 4.07
CA ALA A 147 -17.98 -8.15 4.96
C ALA A 147 -16.67 -7.63 4.36
N PHE A 148 -16.59 -7.53 3.03
CA PHE A 148 -15.44 -6.96 2.32
C PHE A 148 -15.60 -5.45 2.07
N ALA A 149 -16.79 -4.90 2.30
CA ALA A 149 -16.99 -3.46 2.25
C ALA A 149 -16.06 -2.79 3.27
N GLY A 150 -15.38 -1.74 2.82
CA GLY A 150 -14.46 -0.99 3.66
C GLY A 150 -12.99 -1.36 3.53
N LEU A 151 -12.63 -2.50 2.93
CA LEU A 151 -11.21 -2.86 2.75
C LEU A 151 -10.44 -1.83 1.91
N LEU A 152 -11.12 -1.09 1.03
CA LEU A 152 -10.52 -0.04 0.19
C LEU A 152 -10.58 1.37 0.80
N ILE A 153 -11.42 1.59 1.83
CA ILE A 153 -11.66 2.92 2.41
C ILE A 153 -10.38 3.61 2.83
N PRO A 154 -9.45 2.98 3.58
CA PRO A 154 -8.25 3.67 4.05
C PRO A 154 -7.40 4.25 2.91
N MET A 155 -7.28 3.52 1.79
CA MET A 155 -6.50 3.96 0.63
C MET A 155 -7.20 5.10 -0.10
N VAL A 156 -8.52 5.04 -0.29
CA VAL A 156 -9.25 6.13 -0.97
C VAL A 156 -9.37 7.37 -0.09
N GLU A 157 -9.50 7.22 1.24
CA GLU A 157 -9.45 8.35 2.17
C GLU A 157 -8.06 9.00 2.18
N SER A 158 -6.98 8.20 2.16
CA SER A 158 -5.62 8.73 2.05
C SER A 158 -5.38 9.49 0.74
N ALA A 159 -5.96 9.04 -0.38
CA ALA A 159 -5.93 9.78 -1.64
C ALA A 159 -6.80 11.04 -1.61
N SER A 160 -7.94 10.98 -0.93
CA SER A 160 -8.85 12.13 -0.73
C SER A 160 -8.16 13.23 0.07
N ASP A 161 -7.46 12.87 1.15
CA ASP A 161 -6.67 13.80 1.96
C ASP A 161 -5.62 14.52 1.10
N ALA A 162 -4.93 13.80 0.20
CA ALA A 162 -3.96 14.40 -0.71
C ALA A 162 -4.59 15.37 -1.74
N LEU A 163 -5.83 15.12 -2.17
CA LEU A 163 -6.58 16.03 -3.05
C LEU A 163 -7.02 17.29 -2.29
N ILE A 164 -7.57 17.13 -1.08
CA ILE A 164 -8.07 18.22 -0.23
C ILE A 164 -6.94 19.14 0.21
N LEU A 165 -5.80 18.56 0.61
CA LEU A 165 -4.62 19.29 1.06
C LEU A 165 -3.71 19.77 -0.09
N VAL A 166 -4.13 19.57 -1.35
CA VAL A 166 -3.42 20.01 -2.56
C VAL A 166 -1.98 19.47 -2.63
N GLU A 167 -1.81 18.21 -2.22
CA GLU A 167 -0.50 17.57 -2.07
C GLU A 167 0.05 16.97 -3.37
N LEU A 168 -0.77 16.87 -4.43
CA LEU A 168 -0.37 16.22 -5.68
C LEU A 168 0.87 16.85 -6.33
N ALA A 169 1.09 18.16 -6.15
CA ALA A 169 2.27 18.85 -6.68
C ALA A 169 3.60 18.37 -6.07
N ARG A 170 3.54 17.63 -4.95
CA ARG A 170 4.70 17.01 -4.28
C ARG A 170 4.84 15.52 -4.59
N VAL A 171 3.91 14.92 -5.33
CA VAL A 171 4.07 13.55 -5.81
C VAL A 171 5.14 13.51 -6.89
N ARG A 172 6.04 12.54 -6.81
CA ARG A 172 7.19 12.37 -7.69
C ARG A 172 7.32 10.90 -8.10
N ARG A 173 7.81 10.67 -9.32
CA ARG A 173 8.29 9.36 -9.76
C ARG A 173 9.74 9.16 -9.35
N CYS A 174 10.11 7.93 -8.97
CA CYS A 174 11.50 7.58 -8.73
C CYS A 174 12.35 7.82 -9.98
N ALA A 175 13.48 8.51 -9.81
CA ALA A 175 14.37 8.86 -10.92
C ALA A 175 15.21 7.66 -11.43
N ASP A 176 15.06 6.45 -10.89
CA ASP A 176 15.76 5.28 -11.41
C ASP A 176 14.92 4.70 -12.53
N PRO A 177 15.42 4.61 -13.77
CA PRO A 177 14.64 4.12 -14.91
C PRO A 177 14.06 2.71 -14.70
N ARG A 178 14.67 1.90 -13.82
CA ARG A 178 14.19 0.55 -13.49
C ARG A 178 13.16 0.54 -12.36
N CYS A 179 12.82 1.69 -11.79
CA CYS A 179 11.88 1.81 -10.67
C CYS A 179 10.65 2.62 -11.09
N GLY A 180 9.49 1.95 -11.17
CA GLY A 180 8.19 2.59 -11.45
C GLY A 180 7.49 3.21 -10.24
N ARG A 181 8.15 3.28 -9.07
CA ARG A 181 7.50 3.76 -7.85
C ARG A 181 7.24 5.27 -7.88
N VAL A 182 6.13 5.67 -7.27
CA VAL A 182 5.77 7.06 -6.96
C VAL A 182 5.86 7.30 -5.45
N PHE A 183 6.11 8.53 -5.02
CA PHE A 183 6.23 8.89 -3.60
C PHE A 183 5.90 10.36 -3.39
N GLN A 184 5.55 10.71 -2.15
CA GLN A 184 5.38 12.10 -1.72
C GLN A 184 6.73 12.71 -1.31
N ASP A 185 7.08 13.86 -1.86
CA ASP A 185 8.28 14.60 -1.48
C ASP A 185 8.03 15.52 -0.27
N GLU A 186 8.35 15.00 0.91
CA GLU A 186 8.30 15.72 2.18
C GLU A 186 9.57 16.51 2.49
N THR A 187 10.58 16.49 1.61
CA THR A 187 11.78 17.29 1.86
C THR A 187 11.44 18.77 1.79
N ARG A 188 12.05 19.56 2.69
CA ARG A 188 11.85 21.02 2.77
C ARG A 188 11.98 21.72 1.41
N ASN A 189 12.95 21.28 0.61
CA ASN A 189 13.26 21.90 -0.67
C ASN A 189 12.57 21.22 -1.88
N GLY A 190 11.81 20.14 -1.67
CA GLY A 190 11.15 19.41 -2.77
C GLY A 190 12.13 18.80 -3.78
N ARG A 191 13.25 18.25 -3.28
CA ARG A 191 14.35 17.73 -4.11
C ARG A 191 14.59 16.23 -3.96
N ARG A 192 13.69 15.48 -3.32
CA ARG A 192 13.82 14.02 -3.23
C ARG A 192 13.68 13.43 -4.63
N ARG A 193 14.69 12.68 -5.06
CA ARG A 193 14.75 12.06 -6.40
C ARG A 193 14.43 10.57 -6.40
N TRP A 194 14.55 9.91 -5.26
CA TRP A 194 14.49 8.46 -5.15
C TRP A 194 13.40 8.07 -4.16
N CYS A 195 12.64 7.03 -4.47
CA CYS A 195 11.63 6.49 -3.55
C CYS A 195 12.28 5.99 -2.26
N ASP A 196 13.53 5.54 -2.30
CA ASP A 196 14.31 5.18 -1.13
C ASP A 196 15.80 5.37 -1.42
N MET A 197 16.52 5.94 -0.45
CA MET A 197 17.95 6.21 -0.58
C MET A 197 18.78 4.93 -0.46
N ALA A 198 18.38 4.00 0.43
CA ALA A 198 19.13 2.77 0.70
C ALA A 198 19.16 1.84 -0.52
N THR A 199 18.10 1.85 -1.32
CA THR A 199 17.97 1.04 -2.54
C THR A 199 18.28 1.84 -3.81
N CYS A 200 17.35 2.69 -4.25
CA CYS A 200 17.45 3.38 -5.54
C CYS A 200 18.55 4.45 -5.55
N GLY A 201 18.70 5.18 -4.43
CA GLY A 201 19.76 6.17 -4.28
C GLY A 201 21.16 5.57 -4.34
N ASN A 202 21.41 4.51 -3.58
CA ASN A 202 22.70 3.80 -3.58
C ASN A 202 23.02 3.14 -4.92
N ARG A 203 22.02 2.56 -5.58
CA ARG A 203 22.18 1.99 -6.92
C ARG A 203 22.60 3.03 -7.95
N ALA A 204 22.03 4.24 -7.89
CA ALA A 204 22.45 5.36 -8.73
C ALA A 204 23.89 5.83 -8.39
N LYS A 205 24.29 5.87 -7.11
CA LYS A 205 25.67 6.18 -6.70
C LYS A 205 26.66 5.15 -7.27
N ALA A 206 26.36 3.86 -7.13
CA ALA A 206 27.21 2.77 -7.63
C ALA A 206 27.37 2.81 -9.16
N ALA A 207 26.29 3.10 -9.91
CA ALA A 207 26.37 3.26 -11.36
C ALA A 207 27.30 4.40 -11.77
N ARG A 208 27.20 5.58 -11.12
CA ARG A 208 28.09 6.71 -11.38
C ARG A 208 29.55 6.40 -11.05
N HIS A 209 29.79 5.66 -9.96
CA HIS A 209 31.14 5.23 -9.60
C HIS A 209 31.76 4.34 -10.68
N ARG A 210 31.01 3.33 -11.17
CA ARG A 210 31.46 2.47 -12.28
C ARG A 210 31.75 3.27 -13.56
N MET A 211 30.91 4.23 -13.93
CA MET A 211 31.16 5.08 -15.10
C MET A 211 32.42 5.93 -14.97
N LYS A 212 32.81 6.32 -13.75
CA LYS A 212 34.06 7.05 -13.50
C LYS A 212 35.29 6.16 -13.57
N LEU A 213 35.19 4.89 -13.17
CA LEU A 213 36.28 3.92 -13.21
C LEU A 213 36.60 3.40 -14.62
N HIS A 214 35.65 3.50 -15.55
CA HIS A 214 35.84 3.10 -16.95
C HIS A 214 36.19 4.29 -17.87
N ARG A 215 36.62 5.40 -17.30
CA ARG A 215 37.09 6.60 -18.01
C ARG A 215 38.53 6.87 -17.59
#